data_AF-A0A936FS80-F1
#
_entry.id   AF-A0A936FS80-F1
#
_cell.length_a   1.000
_cell.length_b   1.000
_cell.length_c   1.000
_cell.angle_alpha   90.00
_cell.angle_beta   90.00
_cell.angle_gamma   90.00
#
_symmetry.space_group_name_H-M   'P 1'
#
loop_
_entity.id
_entity.type
_entity.pdbx_description
1 polymer ?
#
loop_
_entity_poly.entity_id
_entity_poly.type
_entity_poly.pdbx_seq_one_letter_code
_entity_poly.pdbx_strand_id
1 'polypeptide(L)'
;MINRPSLDGEGLENLLKPNTELESFLLKLTDFRYGMLWGEPRFGHPEGKVAYHVREVLDNVERLDLHAHQKEKLRLIAIVHDTFKYEEARTIAQGNRVHHGVIAKNFFSEYTADNELLTIIELHDEAYYCWRMIHLNNDYENGMKRLELLLEKIESCLQLYYYFFKCDTRTGDKIQVPLKWFEKNIKGIEIVDW
;
A
#
# COMPACT_ATOMS: atom_id res chain seq x y z
N MET A 1 23.70 7.63 -11.39
CA MET A 1 23.26 7.59 -9.98
C MET A 1 22.03 8.47 -9.87
N ILE A 2 20.91 7.92 -9.42
CA ILE A 2 19.71 8.73 -9.12
C ILE A 2 20.06 9.56 -7.89
N ASN A 3 20.03 10.88 -8.00
CA ASN A 3 20.29 11.79 -6.89
C ASN A 3 19.08 11.71 -5.93
N ARG A 4 19.19 10.94 -4.85
CA ARG A 4 18.12 10.78 -3.86
C ARG A 4 18.31 11.80 -2.72
N PRO A 5 17.25 12.48 -2.27
CA PRO A 5 17.36 13.40 -1.15
C PRO A 5 17.78 12.66 0.13
N SER A 6 18.53 13.31 1.02
CA SER A 6 18.78 12.77 2.35
C SER A 6 17.45 12.64 3.10
N LEU A 7 17.29 11.56 3.87
CA LEU A 7 16.14 11.31 4.73
C LEU A 7 16.43 11.60 6.21
N ASP A 8 17.61 12.16 6.51
CA ASP A 8 18.01 12.54 7.86
C ASP A 8 17.31 13.82 8.31
N GLY A 9 17.13 14.01 9.63
CA GLY A 9 16.42 15.17 10.17
C GLY A 9 15.00 15.30 9.59
N GLU A 10 14.70 16.43 8.96
CA GLU A 10 13.40 16.69 8.29
C GLU A 10 13.33 16.13 6.85
N GLY A 11 14.32 15.35 6.41
CA GLY A 11 14.37 14.82 5.04
C GLY A 11 13.17 13.95 4.67
N LEU A 12 12.64 13.18 5.63
CA LEU A 12 11.46 12.34 5.42
C LEU A 12 10.19 13.17 5.18
N GLU A 13 9.96 14.19 6.01
CA GLU A 13 8.83 15.11 5.89
C GLU A 13 8.91 15.92 4.59
N ASN A 14 10.11 16.39 4.23
CA ASN A 14 10.34 17.11 2.98
C ASN A 14 10.08 16.25 1.74
N LEU A 15 10.37 14.95 1.81
CA LEU A 15 10.05 14.00 0.74
C LEU A 15 8.54 13.75 0.66
N LEU A 16 7.93 13.35 1.77
CA LEU A 16 6.55 12.86 1.78
C LEU A 16 5.50 13.98 1.75
N LYS A 17 5.86 15.20 2.17
CA LYS A 17 5.00 16.39 2.19
C LYS A 17 3.67 16.07 2.86
N PRO A 18 3.65 15.83 4.19
CA PRO A 18 2.43 15.50 4.90
C PRO A 18 1.40 16.63 4.76
N ASN A 19 0.15 16.30 4.44
CA ASN A 19 -0.92 17.27 4.18
C ASN A 19 -1.83 17.50 5.40
N THR A 20 -1.79 16.62 6.40
CA THR A 20 -2.61 16.71 7.60
C THR A 20 -1.76 16.65 8.87
N GLU A 21 -2.36 17.03 9.99
CA GLU A 21 -1.74 16.88 11.32
C GLU A 21 -1.46 15.41 11.64
N LEU A 22 -2.36 14.50 11.24
CA LEU A 22 -2.19 13.06 11.44
C LEU A 22 -1.01 12.53 10.62
N GLU A 23 -0.93 12.86 9.32
CA GLU A 23 0.22 12.49 8.49
C GLU A 23 1.53 13.00 9.11
N SER A 24 1.54 14.27 9.56
CA SER A 24 2.71 14.90 10.20
C SER A 24 3.08 14.25 11.53
N PHE A 25 2.10 13.82 12.31
CA PHE A 25 2.29 13.15 13.58
C PHE A 25 2.90 11.76 13.39
N LEU A 26 2.36 10.95 12.47
CA LEU A 26 2.87 9.61 12.18
C LEU A 26 4.35 9.63 11.79
N LEU A 27 4.76 10.57 10.93
CA LEU A 27 6.14 10.72 10.48
C LEU A 27 7.13 11.15 11.58
N LYS A 28 6.66 11.49 12.79
CA LYS A 28 7.50 11.81 13.95
C LYS A 28 7.68 10.61 14.90
N LEU A 29 6.86 9.56 14.76
CA LEU A 29 6.96 8.38 15.62
C LEU A 29 8.21 7.57 15.27
N THR A 30 9.01 7.21 16.28
CA THR A 30 10.31 6.55 16.10
C THR A 30 10.20 5.26 15.28
N ASP A 31 9.29 4.36 15.64
CA ASP A 31 9.12 3.08 14.96
C ASP A 31 8.59 3.25 13.53
N PHE A 32 7.70 4.23 13.33
CA PHE A 32 7.17 4.57 12.02
C PHE A 32 8.27 5.11 11.08
N ARG A 33 9.12 6.02 11.60
CA ARG A 33 10.29 6.52 10.87
C ARG A 33 11.28 5.41 10.56
N TYR A 34 11.53 4.51 11.50
CA TYR A 34 12.39 3.36 11.26
C TYR A 34 11.87 2.53 10.08
N GLY A 35 10.57 2.25 10.05
CA GLY A 35 9.91 1.55 8.94
C GLY A 35 10.02 2.26 7.60
N MET A 36 9.81 3.58 7.59
CA MET A 36 9.98 4.41 6.39
C MET A 36 11.41 4.38 5.81
N LEU A 37 12.41 4.22 6.68
CA LEU A 37 13.82 4.16 6.28
C LEU A 37 14.30 2.73 5.97
N TRP A 38 13.44 1.73 6.14
CA TRP A 38 13.77 0.32 5.92
C TRP A 38 13.69 -0.06 4.45
N GLY A 39 14.56 -0.99 4.03
CA GLY A 39 14.58 -1.58 2.70
C GLY A 39 15.79 -1.20 1.87
N GLU A 40 16.12 -2.07 0.91
CA GLU A 40 17.20 -1.91 -0.06
C GLU A 40 16.65 -2.17 -1.48
N PRO A 41 17.24 -1.60 -2.54
CA PRO A 41 16.77 -1.77 -3.90
C PRO A 41 16.60 -3.24 -4.30
N ARG A 42 15.43 -3.59 -4.86
CA ARG A 42 15.09 -4.94 -5.34
C ARG A 42 14.07 -4.89 -6.47
N PHE A 43 13.88 -6.01 -7.17
CA PHE A 43 12.83 -6.09 -8.21
C PHE A 43 11.44 -5.79 -7.62
N GLY A 44 10.66 -4.97 -8.32
CA GLY A 44 9.39 -4.41 -7.87
C GLY A 44 9.51 -3.17 -6.97
N HIS A 45 10.71 -2.93 -6.42
CA HIS A 45 11.01 -1.84 -5.49
C HIS A 45 12.46 -1.31 -5.69
N PRO A 46 12.81 -0.80 -6.89
CA PRO A 46 14.17 -0.33 -7.20
C PRO A 46 14.56 0.91 -6.38
N GLU A 47 13.59 1.63 -5.84
CA GLU A 47 13.74 2.74 -4.91
C GLU A 47 14.32 2.29 -3.56
N GLY A 48 14.09 1.05 -3.16
CA GLY A 48 14.68 0.41 -1.98
C GLY A 48 13.99 0.76 -0.67
N LYS A 49 14.15 1.99 -0.17
CA LYS A 49 13.53 2.40 1.09
C LYS A 49 12.04 2.64 0.93
N VAL A 50 11.24 2.23 1.91
CA VAL A 50 9.77 2.40 1.92
C VAL A 50 9.37 3.85 1.65
N ALA A 51 10.06 4.84 2.23
CA ALA A 51 9.74 6.26 2.02
C ALA A 51 9.75 6.68 0.54
N TYR A 52 10.66 6.14 -0.28
CA TYR A 52 10.69 6.47 -1.70
C TYR A 52 9.53 5.81 -2.45
N HIS A 53 9.14 4.59 -2.07
CA HIS A 53 7.98 3.91 -2.63
C HIS A 53 6.71 4.71 -2.34
N VAL A 54 6.52 5.06 -1.06
CA VAL A 54 5.40 5.88 -0.61
C VAL A 54 5.34 7.21 -1.36
N ARG A 55 6.49 7.86 -1.64
CA ARG A 55 6.51 9.08 -2.47
C ARG A 55 5.92 8.85 -3.86
N GLU A 56 6.30 7.76 -4.54
CA GLU A 56 5.76 7.42 -5.87
C GLU A 56 4.25 7.12 -5.80
N VAL A 57 3.80 6.40 -4.77
CA VAL A 57 2.36 6.15 -4.55
C VAL A 57 1.61 7.46 -4.34
N LEU A 58 2.13 8.37 -3.50
CA LEU A 58 1.53 9.67 -3.27
C LEU A 58 1.48 10.51 -4.55
N ASP A 59 2.52 10.48 -5.40
CA ASP A 59 2.52 11.15 -6.70
C ASP A 59 1.44 10.60 -7.63
N ASN A 60 1.18 9.29 -7.57
CA ASN A 60 0.08 8.66 -8.31
C ASN A 60 -1.29 9.06 -7.75
N VAL A 61 -1.44 9.21 -6.43
CA VAL A 61 -2.67 9.71 -5.80
C VAL A 61 -2.99 11.13 -6.28
N GLU A 62 -1.98 12.00 -6.43
CA GLU A 62 -2.18 13.37 -6.92
C GLU A 62 -2.68 13.44 -8.37
N ARG A 63 -2.44 12.39 -9.19
CA ARG A 63 -2.93 12.31 -10.57
C ARG A 63 -4.42 11.97 -10.67
N LEU A 64 -5.03 11.47 -9.60
CA LEU A 64 -6.44 11.14 -9.60
C LEU A 64 -7.31 12.39 -9.44
N ASP A 65 -8.37 12.50 -10.24
CA ASP A 65 -9.40 13.52 -10.08
C ASP A 65 -10.44 13.06 -9.06
N LEU A 66 -10.15 13.29 -7.78
CA LEU A 66 -10.97 12.87 -6.66
C LEU A 66 -11.30 14.04 -5.74
N HIS A 67 -12.40 13.88 -5.00
CA HIS A 67 -12.72 14.79 -3.90
C HIS A 67 -11.64 14.74 -2.81
N ALA A 68 -11.47 15.87 -2.11
CA ALA A 68 -10.43 16.03 -1.09
C ALA A 68 -10.45 14.91 -0.04
N HIS A 69 -11.63 14.49 0.43
CA HIS A 69 -11.79 13.41 1.41
C HIS A 69 -11.23 12.06 0.92
N GLN A 70 -11.48 11.69 -0.35
CA GLN A 70 -10.97 10.44 -0.91
C GLN A 70 -9.45 10.52 -1.11
N LYS A 71 -8.92 11.67 -1.53
CA LYS A 71 -7.46 11.88 -1.62
C LYS A 71 -6.80 11.73 -0.26
N GLU A 72 -7.35 12.36 0.79
CA GLU A 72 -6.84 12.25 2.16
C GLU A 72 -6.80 10.79 2.62
N LYS A 73 -7.87 10.02 2.38
CA LYS A 73 -7.88 8.57 2.67
C LYS A 73 -6.75 7.84 1.95
N LEU A 74 -6.62 8.02 0.63
CA LEU A 74 -5.59 7.35 -0.16
C LEU A 74 -4.17 7.71 0.31
N ARG A 75 -3.95 8.96 0.71
CA ARG A 75 -2.65 9.41 1.24
C ARG A 75 -2.32 8.74 2.57
N LEU A 76 -3.29 8.63 3.49
CA LEU A 76 -3.09 7.91 4.74
C LEU A 76 -2.78 6.43 4.51
N ILE A 77 -3.51 5.77 3.60
CA ILE A 77 -3.21 4.37 3.22
C ILE A 77 -1.80 4.28 2.63
N ALA A 78 -1.42 5.16 1.71
CA ALA A 78 -0.10 5.18 1.11
C ALA A 78 1.01 5.34 2.15
N ILE A 79 0.85 6.24 3.12
CA ILE A 79 1.82 6.45 4.20
C ILE A 79 1.93 5.23 5.11
N VAL A 80 0.84 4.50 5.35
CA VAL A 80 0.84 3.42 6.36
C VAL A 80 1.18 2.04 5.80
N HIS A 81 0.67 1.69 4.61
CA HIS A 81 0.54 0.29 4.15
C HIS A 81 1.82 -0.54 4.27
N ASP A 82 2.97 0.02 3.84
CA ASP A 82 4.25 -0.68 3.74
C ASP A 82 5.20 -0.42 4.91
N THR A 83 4.86 0.48 5.83
CA THR A 83 5.78 0.97 6.87
C THR A 83 6.30 -0.16 7.76
N PHE A 84 5.51 -1.21 7.98
CA PHE A 84 5.84 -2.29 8.90
C PHE A 84 6.49 -3.52 8.22
N LYS A 85 7.05 -3.38 7.01
CA LYS A 85 7.79 -4.47 6.35
C LYS A 85 9.00 -4.96 7.16
N TYR A 86 9.65 -4.07 7.91
CA TYR A 86 10.73 -4.45 8.84
C TYR A 86 10.23 -5.38 9.96
N GLU A 87 9.01 -5.17 10.41
CA GLU A 87 8.40 -5.92 11.49
C GLU A 87 7.96 -7.31 11.00
N GLU A 88 7.38 -7.40 9.80
CA GLU A 88 7.15 -8.68 9.14
C GLU A 88 8.45 -9.50 9.04
N ALA A 89 9.55 -8.88 8.58
CA ALA A 89 10.85 -9.53 8.51
C ALA A 89 11.34 -10.03 9.89
N ARG A 90 11.09 -9.25 10.95
CA ARG A 90 11.39 -9.64 12.33
C ARG A 90 10.57 -10.85 12.77
N THR A 91 9.26 -10.87 12.51
CA THR A 91 8.41 -12.02 12.88
C THR A 91 8.87 -13.30 12.17
N ILE A 92 9.24 -13.22 10.89
CA ILE A 92 9.78 -14.32 10.10
C ILE A 92 11.07 -14.87 10.71
N ALA A 93 11.98 -13.99 11.13
CA ALA A 93 13.22 -14.40 11.79
C ALA A 93 12.98 -15.12 13.14
N GLN A 94 11.82 -14.87 13.78
CA GLN A 94 11.40 -15.53 15.02
C GLN A 94 10.61 -16.83 14.79
N GLY A 95 10.46 -17.28 13.54
CA GLY A 95 9.74 -18.50 13.19
C GLY A 95 8.22 -18.34 13.09
N ASN A 96 7.70 -17.12 13.20
CA ASN A 96 6.29 -16.78 12.97
C ASN A 96 6.15 -16.02 11.65
N ARG A 97 4.95 -15.93 11.06
CA ARG A 97 4.74 -15.07 9.88
C ARG A 97 3.51 -14.21 10.10
N VAL A 98 3.74 -12.95 10.43
CA VAL A 98 2.66 -11.94 10.50
C VAL A 98 2.87 -10.97 9.34
N HIS A 99 1.87 -10.87 8.46
CA HIS A 99 1.93 -9.98 7.30
C HIS A 99 2.01 -8.53 7.73
N HIS A 100 2.84 -7.72 7.06
CA HIS A 100 3.03 -6.31 7.41
C HIS A 100 1.72 -5.51 7.34
N GLY A 101 0.81 -5.82 6.41
CA GLY A 101 -0.52 -5.20 6.34
C GLY A 101 -1.35 -5.38 7.63
N VAL A 102 -1.28 -6.55 8.27
CA VAL A 102 -1.96 -6.81 9.55
C VAL A 102 -1.35 -5.97 10.67
N ILE A 103 -0.01 -5.89 10.70
CA ILE A 103 0.72 -5.07 11.69
C ILE A 103 0.37 -3.59 11.50
N ALA A 104 0.39 -3.12 10.25
CA ALA A 104 0.08 -1.74 9.87
C ALA A 104 -1.35 -1.36 10.26
N LYS A 105 -2.32 -2.24 9.99
CA LYS A 105 -3.72 -2.03 10.39
C LYS A 105 -3.88 -2.00 11.91
N ASN A 106 -3.24 -2.91 12.65
CA ASN A 106 -3.34 -2.93 14.11
C ASN A 106 -2.74 -1.64 14.71
N PHE A 107 -1.58 -1.22 14.24
CA PHE A 107 -0.98 0.05 14.64
C PHE A 107 -1.90 1.23 14.31
N PHE A 108 -2.43 1.30 13.10
CA PHE A 108 -3.21 2.47 12.66
C PHE A 108 -4.59 2.55 13.31
N SER A 109 -5.14 1.43 13.81
CA SER A 109 -6.39 1.39 14.56
C SER A 109 -6.40 2.20 15.86
N GLU A 110 -5.21 2.56 16.38
CA GLU A 110 -5.09 3.46 17.53
C GLU A 110 -5.39 4.93 17.17
N TYR A 111 -5.31 5.28 15.88
CA TYR A 111 -5.42 6.66 15.39
C TYR A 111 -6.68 6.90 14.55
N THR A 112 -7.39 5.85 14.14
CA THR A 112 -8.63 5.98 13.36
C THR A 112 -9.61 4.86 13.68
N ALA A 113 -10.90 5.20 13.61
CA ALA A 113 -12.01 4.24 13.63
C ALA A 113 -12.61 4.00 12.23
N ASP A 114 -12.00 4.56 11.17
CA ASP A 114 -12.45 4.38 9.79
C ASP A 114 -12.12 2.95 9.31
N ASN A 115 -13.14 2.10 9.29
CA ASN A 115 -13.01 0.70 8.89
C ASN A 115 -12.57 0.53 7.43
N GLU A 116 -12.88 1.48 6.53
CA GLU A 116 -12.44 1.38 5.13
C GLU A 116 -10.91 1.51 5.04
N LEU A 117 -10.34 2.49 5.77
CA LEU A 117 -8.88 2.69 5.83
C LEU A 117 -8.19 1.44 6.39
N LEU A 118 -8.67 0.94 7.53
CA LEU A 118 -8.09 -0.23 8.18
C LEU A 118 -8.17 -1.47 7.28
N THR A 119 -9.30 -1.67 6.59
CA THR A 119 -9.52 -2.81 5.69
C THR A 119 -8.57 -2.76 4.50
N ILE A 120 -8.42 -1.60 3.85
CA ILE A 120 -7.54 -1.47 2.70
C ILE A 120 -6.07 -1.61 3.12
N ILE A 121 -5.65 -1.01 4.25
CA ILE A 121 -4.28 -1.18 4.77
C ILE A 121 -3.97 -2.67 5.02
N GLU A 122 -4.90 -3.41 5.63
CA GLU A 122 -4.71 -4.84 5.89
C GLU A 122 -4.59 -5.66 4.60
N LEU A 123 -5.44 -5.38 3.61
CA LEU A 123 -5.68 -6.23 2.43
C LEU A 123 -5.05 -5.71 1.14
N HIS A 124 -4.21 -4.68 1.18
CA HIS A 124 -3.75 -3.99 -0.04
C HIS A 124 -3.02 -4.91 -1.04
N ASP A 125 -2.27 -5.91 -0.56
CA ASP A 125 -1.55 -6.89 -1.39
C ASP A 125 -2.46 -8.02 -1.93
N GLU A 126 -3.69 -8.16 -1.42
CA GLU A 126 -4.51 -9.36 -1.66
C GLU A 126 -4.89 -9.57 -3.12
N ALA A 127 -5.17 -8.49 -3.87
CA ALA A 127 -5.46 -8.60 -5.31
C ALA A 127 -4.28 -9.19 -6.08
N TYR A 128 -3.05 -8.79 -5.74
CA TYR A 128 -1.84 -9.37 -6.32
C TYR A 128 -1.66 -10.84 -5.91
N TYR A 129 -1.91 -11.20 -4.65
CA TYR A 129 -1.83 -12.58 -4.19
C TYR A 129 -2.86 -13.49 -4.88
N CYS A 130 -4.10 -13.02 -5.06
CA CYS A 130 -5.12 -13.74 -5.83
C CYS A 130 -4.65 -13.97 -7.27
N TRP A 131 -4.15 -12.91 -7.94
CA TRP A 131 -3.63 -13.01 -9.30
C TRP A 131 -2.47 -14.02 -9.40
N ARG A 132 -1.51 -13.98 -8.48
CA ARG A 132 -0.37 -14.92 -8.48
C ARG A 132 -0.84 -16.36 -8.31
N MET A 133 -1.79 -16.63 -7.42
CA MET A 133 -2.30 -17.98 -7.20
C MET A 133 -2.94 -18.53 -8.48
N ILE A 134 -3.78 -17.71 -9.12
CA ILE A 134 -4.54 -18.08 -10.32
C ILE A 134 -3.59 -18.29 -11.52
N HIS A 135 -2.64 -17.38 -11.75
CA HIS A 135 -1.90 -17.32 -13.01
C HIS A 135 -0.46 -17.82 -12.95
N LEU A 136 0.18 -17.82 -11.77
CA LEU A 136 1.58 -18.24 -11.62
C LEU A 136 1.72 -19.58 -10.88
N ASN A 137 0.86 -19.83 -9.88
CA ASN A 137 0.96 -21.03 -9.05
C ASN A 137 0.07 -22.19 -9.52
N ASN A 138 -0.73 -22.00 -10.59
CA ASN A 138 -1.73 -22.95 -11.07
C ASN A 138 -2.76 -23.39 -10.00
N ASP A 139 -3.05 -22.51 -9.04
CA ASP A 139 -4.02 -22.76 -7.96
C ASP A 139 -5.27 -21.90 -8.17
N TYR A 140 -5.99 -22.20 -9.25
CA TYR A 140 -7.16 -21.45 -9.68
C TYR A 140 -8.27 -21.46 -8.62
N GLU A 141 -8.60 -22.64 -8.07
CA GLU A 141 -9.74 -22.78 -7.17
C GLU A 141 -9.54 -22.01 -5.86
N ASN A 142 -8.38 -22.15 -5.21
CA ASN A 142 -8.13 -21.39 -3.98
C ASN A 142 -7.90 -19.90 -4.27
N GLY A 143 -7.29 -19.56 -5.41
CA GLY A 143 -7.14 -18.18 -5.85
C GLY A 143 -8.49 -17.47 -6.04
N MET A 144 -9.47 -18.14 -6.65
CA MET A 144 -10.82 -17.61 -6.81
C MET A 144 -11.57 -17.49 -5.48
N LYS A 145 -11.49 -18.50 -4.59
CA LYS A 145 -12.06 -18.41 -3.24
C LYS A 145 -11.48 -17.23 -2.45
N ARG A 146 -10.16 -17.02 -2.57
CA ARG A 146 -9.48 -15.88 -1.93
C ARG A 146 -9.97 -14.54 -2.50
N LEU A 147 -10.18 -14.46 -3.81
CA LEU A 147 -10.72 -13.27 -4.46
C LEU A 147 -12.15 -12.97 -4.00
N GLU A 148 -13.01 -13.99 -3.92
CA GLU A 148 -14.39 -13.83 -3.43
C GLU A 148 -14.41 -13.26 -2.01
N LEU A 149 -13.58 -13.79 -1.11
CA LEU A 149 -13.43 -13.29 0.26
C LEU A 149 -12.87 -11.86 0.31
N LEU A 150 -11.93 -11.52 -0.58
CA LEU A 150 -11.44 -10.14 -0.69
C LEU A 150 -12.59 -9.21 -1.07
N LEU A 151 -13.32 -9.53 -2.14
CA LEU A 151 -14.43 -8.71 -2.66
C LEU A 151 -15.55 -8.52 -1.64
N GLU A 152 -15.87 -9.55 -0.85
CA GLU A 152 -16.83 -9.45 0.26
C GLU A 152 -16.35 -8.45 1.32
N LYS A 153 -15.07 -8.53 1.72
CA LYS A 153 -14.51 -7.62 2.75
C LYS A 153 -14.41 -6.17 2.30
N ILE A 154 -14.15 -5.93 1.01
CA ILE A 154 -13.97 -4.58 0.47
C ILE A 154 -15.24 -4.05 -0.21
N GLU A 155 -16.38 -4.74 -0.14
CA GLU A 155 -17.60 -4.37 -0.89
C GLU A 155 -17.97 -2.88 -0.71
N SER A 156 -17.96 -2.40 0.54
CA SER A 156 -18.30 -1.01 0.86
C SER A 156 -17.27 0.03 0.40
N CYS A 157 -16.03 -0.39 0.13
CA CYS A 157 -14.91 0.49 -0.22
C CYS A 157 -14.19 0.06 -1.51
N LEU A 158 -14.87 -0.70 -2.38
CA LEU A 158 -14.28 -1.36 -3.55
C LEU A 158 -13.58 -0.36 -4.49
N GLN A 159 -14.21 0.79 -4.73
CA GLN A 159 -13.63 1.84 -5.57
C GLN A 159 -12.36 2.44 -4.95
N LEU A 160 -12.35 2.66 -3.63
CA LEU A 160 -11.19 3.21 -2.93
C LEU A 160 -10.04 2.19 -2.89
N TYR A 161 -10.34 0.91 -2.69
CA TYR A 161 -9.38 -0.18 -2.81
C TYR A 161 -8.75 -0.21 -4.20
N TYR A 162 -9.57 -0.12 -5.26
CA TYR A 162 -9.08 -0.07 -6.64
C TYR A 162 -8.13 1.12 -6.87
N TYR A 163 -8.52 2.32 -6.45
CA TYR A 163 -7.66 3.50 -6.60
C TYR A 163 -6.31 3.31 -5.91
N PHE A 164 -6.31 2.76 -4.69
CA PHE A 164 -5.07 2.47 -3.99
C PHE A 164 -4.24 1.42 -4.73
N PHE A 165 -4.84 0.28 -5.09
CA PHE A 165 -4.16 -0.81 -5.80
C PHE A 165 -3.54 -0.34 -7.11
N LYS A 166 -4.24 0.55 -7.84
CA LYS A 166 -3.72 1.19 -9.05
C LYS A 166 -2.53 2.10 -8.76
N CYS A 167 -2.63 2.97 -7.75
CA CYS A 167 -1.53 3.86 -7.37
C CYS A 167 -0.29 3.09 -6.91
N ASP A 168 -0.48 2.05 -6.11
CA ASP A 168 0.60 1.20 -5.60
C ASP A 168 1.23 0.33 -6.71
N THR A 169 0.44 -0.22 -7.62
CA THR A 169 0.96 -1.07 -8.70
C THR A 169 1.71 -0.27 -9.76
N ARG A 170 1.40 1.02 -9.93
CA ARG A 170 2.02 1.89 -10.92
C ARG A 170 3.24 2.63 -10.37
N THR A 171 4.07 1.95 -9.58
CA THR A 171 5.36 2.44 -9.09
C THR A 171 6.51 1.62 -9.65
N GLY A 172 7.69 2.25 -9.73
CA GLY A 172 8.96 1.61 -10.10
C GLY A 172 8.88 0.71 -11.34
N ASP A 173 9.35 -0.53 -11.18
CA ASP A 173 9.37 -1.58 -12.19
C ASP A 173 8.30 -2.68 -11.93
N LYS A 174 7.28 -2.39 -11.11
CA LYS A 174 6.21 -3.36 -10.81
C LYS A 174 5.51 -3.82 -12.09
N ILE A 175 5.22 -5.12 -12.15
CA ILE A 175 4.49 -5.70 -13.29
C ILE A 175 3.05 -5.20 -13.31
N GLN A 176 2.58 -4.79 -14.49
CA GLN A 176 1.24 -4.21 -14.65
C GLN A 176 0.14 -5.24 -14.94
N VAL A 177 0.52 -6.51 -15.15
CA VAL A 177 -0.42 -7.60 -15.48
C VAL A 177 -1.48 -7.83 -14.39
N PRO A 178 -1.15 -7.81 -13.07
CA PRO A 178 -2.15 -7.96 -12.02
C PRO A 178 -3.21 -6.85 -12.03
N LEU A 179 -2.80 -5.60 -12.22
CA LEU A 179 -3.72 -4.45 -12.33
C LEU A 179 -4.66 -4.61 -13.53
N LYS A 180 -4.10 -4.90 -14.71
CA LYS A 180 -4.90 -5.12 -15.94
C LYS A 180 -5.87 -6.29 -15.79
N TRP A 181 -5.46 -7.34 -15.09
CA TRP A 181 -6.35 -8.46 -14.78
C TRP A 181 -7.48 -8.03 -13.83
N PHE A 182 -7.17 -7.25 -12.79
CA PHE A 182 -8.19 -6.75 -11.86
C PHE A 182 -9.21 -5.86 -12.60
N GLU A 183 -8.75 -4.88 -13.37
CA GLU A 183 -9.61 -3.98 -14.17
C GLU A 183 -10.50 -4.74 -15.16
N LYS A 184 -10.02 -5.84 -15.73
CA LYS A 184 -10.78 -6.66 -16.67
C LYS A 184 -11.85 -7.52 -16.01
N ASN A 185 -11.63 -8.00 -14.79
CA ASN A 185 -12.43 -9.07 -14.19
C ASN A 185 -13.34 -8.60 -13.05
N ILE A 186 -13.00 -7.50 -12.39
CA ILE A 186 -13.78 -6.98 -11.26
C ILE A 186 -14.84 -6.00 -11.76
N LYS A 187 -16.09 -6.27 -11.38
CA LYS A 187 -17.25 -5.42 -11.73
C LYS A 187 -17.49 -4.40 -10.62
N GLY A 188 -18.19 -3.31 -10.95
CA GLY A 188 -18.57 -2.28 -9.97
C GLY A 188 -17.47 -1.27 -9.67
N ILE A 189 -16.37 -1.30 -10.42
CA ILE A 189 -15.32 -0.27 -10.39
C ILE A 189 -15.46 0.68 -11.58
N GLU A 190 -15.19 1.95 -11.35
CA GLU A 190 -14.95 2.95 -12.38
C GLU A 190 -13.46 2.97 -12.70
N ILE A 191 -13.10 2.50 -13.90
CA ILE A 191 -11.71 2.50 -14.37
C ILE A 191 -11.32 3.93 -14.75
N VAL A 192 -10.20 4.40 -14.21
CA VAL A 192 -9.68 5.76 -14.46
C VAL A 192 -8.36 5.70 -15.21
N ASP A 193 -8.17 6.53 -16.23
CA ASP A 193 -6.91 6.59 -17.00
C ASP A 193 -6.05 7.78 -16.55
N TRP A 194 -4.74 7.54 -16.34
CA TRP A 194 -3.69 8.56 -16.20
C TRP A 194 -2.31 7.99 -16.55
#